data_AF-A0A3S3PB47-F1
#
_entry.id   AF-A0A3S3PB47-F1
#
_cell.length_a   1.000
_cell.length_b   1.000
_cell.length_c   1.000
_cell.angle_alpha   90.00
_cell.angle_beta   90.00
_cell.angle_gamma   90.00
#
_symmetry.space_group_name_H-M   'P 1'
#
loop_
_entity.id
_entity.type
_entity.pdbx_description
1 polymer ?
#
loop_
_entity_poly.entity_id
_entity_poly.type
_entity_poly.pdbx_seq_one_letter_code
_entity_poly.pdbx_strand_id
1 'polypeptide(L)'
;MKKVIASFIVANCVLLGLILSPIPKFKRQPPKVKDPNTCYSDDCINLAETVYSNLDTTVDPCDDFYKYSCGNWPKNHPRTQKMRKPSTISLLSQGIGEKLIGKKLFFKPRHK
;
A
#
# COMPACT_ATOMS: atom_id res chain seq x y z
N MET A 1 13.33 -23.02 41.22
CA MET A 1 13.94 -23.54 39.97
C MET A 1 12.92 -24.08 38.97
N LYS A 2 12.05 -25.06 39.32
CA LYS A 2 11.07 -25.65 38.37
C LYS A 2 10.08 -24.65 37.72
N LYS A 3 9.60 -23.65 38.49
CA LYS A 3 8.71 -22.58 37.96
C LYS A 3 9.39 -21.66 36.95
N VAL A 4 10.70 -21.39 37.13
CA VAL A 4 11.50 -20.55 36.23
C VAL A 4 11.71 -21.29 34.91
N ILE A 5 12.09 -22.57 34.98
CA ILE A 5 12.28 -23.42 33.80
C ILE A 5 10.96 -23.56 33.01
N ALA A 6 9.83 -23.78 33.69
CA ALA A 6 8.52 -23.82 33.03
C ALA A 6 8.18 -22.50 32.32
N SER A 7 8.49 -21.35 32.93
CA SER A 7 8.29 -20.03 32.32
C SER A 7 9.12 -19.85 31.04
N PHE A 8 10.38 -20.29 31.05
CA PHE A 8 11.24 -20.21 29.86
C PHE A 8 10.75 -21.13 28.73
N ILE A 9 10.29 -22.33 29.05
CA ILE A 9 9.74 -23.27 28.05
C ILE A 9 8.48 -22.68 27.41
N VAL A 10 7.55 -22.16 28.22
CA VAL A 10 6.31 -21.53 27.72
C VAL A 10 6.61 -20.33 26.82
N ALA A 11 7.54 -19.46 27.23
CA ALA A 11 7.93 -18.29 26.44
C ALA A 11 8.51 -18.68 25.06
N ASN A 12 9.39 -19.69 25.02
CA ASN A 12 9.98 -20.17 23.77
C ASN A 12 8.96 -20.90 22.88
N CYS A 13 8.02 -21.66 23.46
CA CYS A 13 6.93 -22.28 22.70
C CYS A 13 6.00 -21.25 22.08
N VAL A 14 5.68 -20.16 22.79
CA VAL A 14 4.84 -19.07 22.25
C VAL A 14 5.57 -18.32 21.14
N LEU A 15 6.86 -18.01 21.32
CA LEU A 15 7.70 -17.39 20.28
C LEU A 15 7.80 -18.27 19.02
N LEU A 16 8.06 -19.57 19.18
CA LEU A 16 8.10 -20.52 18.07
C LEU A 16 6.74 -20.66 17.39
N GLY A 17 5.65 -20.69 18.16
CA GLY A 17 4.28 -20.75 17.63
C GLY A 17 3.91 -19.54 16.79
N LEU A 18 4.31 -18.33 17.19
CA LEU A 18 4.06 -17.11 16.40
C LEU A 18 4.84 -17.11 15.08
N ILE A 19 6.07 -17.63 15.06
CA ILE A 19 6.93 -17.69 13.86
C ILE A 19 6.46 -18.80 12.90
N LEU A 20 6.05 -19.95 13.44
CA LEU A 20 5.62 -21.11 12.65
C LEU A 20 4.14 -21.09 12.26
N SER A 21 3.32 -20.27 12.92
CA SER A 21 1.94 -20.11 12.49
C SER A 21 1.92 -19.53 11.07
N PRO A 22 1.32 -20.21 10.09
CA PRO A 22 1.08 -19.60 8.80
C PRO A 22 0.12 -18.44 9.07
N ILE A 23 0.64 -17.20 9.02
CA ILE A 23 -0.19 -15.99 9.05
C ILE A 23 -1.28 -16.25 8.01
N PRO A 24 -2.57 -16.35 8.41
CA PRO A 24 -3.62 -16.61 7.45
C PRO A 24 -3.55 -15.45 6.47
N LYS A 25 -3.07 -15.72 5.25
CA LYS A 25 -3.17 -14.76 4.16
C LYS A 25 -4.65 -14.52 4.02
N PHE A 26 -5.12 -13.37 4.50
CA PHE A 26 -6.48 -12.93 4.34
C PHE A 26 -6.72 -12.84 2.84
N LYS A 27 -7.21 -13.93 2.24
CA LYS A 27 -7.59 -13.94 0.85
C LYS A 27 -8.77 -12.98 0.76
N ARG A 28 -8.60 -11.90 0.01
CA ARG A 28 -9.70 -11.00 -0.34
C ARG A 28 -10.74 -11.83 -1.06
N GLN A 29 -11.74 -12.31 -0.32
CA GLN A 29 -12.90 -12.92 -0.94
C GLN A 29 -13.71 -11.76 -1.55
N PRO A 30 -13.97 -11.78 -2.86
CA PRO A 30 -14.91 -10.83 -3.43
C PRO A 30 -16.25 -10.99 -2.69
N PRO A 31 -17.00 -9.89 -2.50
CA PRO A 31 -18.27 -9.95 -1.79
C PRO A 31 -19.19 -11.00 -2.43
N LYS A 32 -19.86 -11.79 -1.57
CA LYS A 32 -20.73 -12.90 -2.01
C LYS A 32 -21.94 -12.44 -2.81
N VAL A 33 -22.30 -11.15 -2.71
CA VAL A 33 -23.35 -10.50 -3.49
C VAL A 33 -22.67 -9.51 -4.44
N LYS A 34 -22.84 -9.73 -5.74
CA LYS A 34 -22.36 -8.81 -6.77
C LYS A 34 -23.47 -7.82 -7.07
N ASP A 35 -23.29 -6.58 -6.66
CA ASP A 35 -24.13 -5.48 -7.08
C ASP A 35 -23.87 -5.18 -8.58
N PRO A 36 -24.90 -5.12 -9.45
CA PRO A 36 -24.70 -4.94 -10.89
C PRO A 36 -24.13 -3.56 -11.26
N ASN A 37 -24.19 -2.57 -10.36
CA ASN A 37 -23.63 -1.24 -10.58
C ASN A 37 -22.19 -1.12 -10.07
N THR A 38 -21.62 -2.19 -9.51
CA THR A 38 -20.28 -2.20 -8.93
C THR A 38 -19.31 -3.03 -9.76
N CYS A 39 -18.14 -2.46 -10.05
CA CYS A 39 -17.06 -3.18 -10.73
C CYS A 39 -16.27 -4.07 -9.74
N TYR A 40 -15.98 -5.30 -10.14
CA TYR A 40 -15.19 -6.26 -9.35
C TYR A 40 -13.98 -6.83 -10.11
N SER A 41 -13.52 -6.15 -11.17
CA SER A 41 -12.24 -6.51 -11.80
C SER A 41 -11.08 -6.21 -10.86
N ASP A 42 -9.96 -6.91 -11.05
CA ASP A 42 -8.75 -6.68 -10.24
C ASP A 42 -8.29 -5.21 -10.32
N ASP A 43 -8.39 -4.59 -11.50
CA ASP A 43 -8.07 -3.18 -11.70
C ASP A 43 -8.94 -2.25 -10.85
N CYS A 44 -10.26 -2.51 -10.82
CA CYS A 44 -11.19 -1.74 -9.99
C CYS A 44 -10.90 -1.90 -8.50
N ILE A 45 -10.62 -3.12 -8.05
CA ILE A 45 -10.29 -3.41 -6.64
C ILE A 45 -8.98 -2.72 -6.24
N ASN A 46 -7.95 -2.80 -7.07
CA ASN A 46 -6.65 -2.17 -6.81
C ASN A 46 -6.75 -0.64 -6.81
N LEU A 47 -7.56 -0.07 -7.72
CA LEU A 47 -7.84 1.36 -7.74
C LEU A 47 -8.59 1.80 -6.49
N ALA A 48 -9.65 1.08 -6.11
CA ALA A 48 -10.44 1.37 -4.92
C ALA A 48 -9.58 1.33 -3.65
N GLU A 49 -8.69 0.35 -3.52
CA GLU A 49 -7.72 0.27 -2.41
C GLU A 49 -6.77 1.47 -2.40
N THR A 50 -6.25 1.85 -3.56
CA THR A 50 -5.37 3.01 -3.70
C THR A 50 -6.08 4.29 -3.24
N VAL A 51 -7.32 4.53 -3.70
CA VAL A 51 -8.12 5.68 -3.27
C VAL A 51 -8.37 5.62 -1.76
N TYR A 52 -8.87 4.48 -1.27
CA TYR A 52 -9.24 4.30 0.14
C TYR A 52 -8.05 4.52 1.08
N SER A 53 -6.86 4.02 0.73
CA SER A 53 -5.66 4.17 1.57
C SER A 53 -5.27 5.63 1.81
N ASN A 54 -5.64 6.55 0.93
CA ASN A 54 -5.31 7.97 1.02
C ASN A 54 -6.38 8.80 1.73
N LEU A 55 -7.59 8.24 1.93
CA LEU A 55 -8.66 8.89 2.67
C LEU A 55 -8.30 9.00 4.15
N ASP A 56 -8.59 10.15 4.77
CA ASP A 56 -8.64 10.32 6.23
C ASP A 56 -10.11 10.34 6.68
N THR A 57 -10.64 9.17 7.00
CA THR A 57 -12.05 8.99 7.40
C THR A 57 -12.35 9.54 8.80
N THR A 58 -11.38 10.16 9.47
CA THR A 58 -11.59 10.85 10.76
C THR A 58 -12.10 12.28 10.58
N VAL A 59 -12.11 12.78 9.34
CA VAL A 59 -12.54 14.13 8.96
C VAL A 59 -13.86 14.05 8.22
N ASP A 60 -14.82 14.91 8.57
CA ASP A 60 -16.06 15.02 7.80
C ASP A 60 -15.74 15.67 6.42
N PRO A 61 -16.10 15.03 5.30
CA PRO A 61 -15.91 15.61 3.97
C PRO A 61 -16.64 16.95 3.77
N CYS A 62 -17.71 17.23 4.53
CA CYS A 62 -18.42 18.50 4.50
C CYS A 62 -17.65 19.64 5.18
N ASP A 63 -16.72 19.32 6.10
CA ASP A 63 -15.90 20.30 6.80
C ASP A 63 -14.59 20.60 6.05
N ASP A 64 -13.87 19.55 5.64
CA ASP A 64 -12.62 19.67 4.86
C ASP A 64 -12.47 18.49 3.91
N PHE A 65 -13.03 18.65 2.71
CA PHE A 65 -12.97 17.63 1.67
C PHE A 65 -11.53 17.27 1.27
N TYR A 66 -10.60 18.23 1.27
CA TYR A 66 -9.21 17.96 0.90
C TYR A 66 -8.54 17.05 1.94
N LYS A 67 -8.75 17.33 3.23
CA LYS A 67 -8.19 16.49 4.28
C LYS A 67 -8.89 15.14 4.33
N TYR A 68 -10.21 15.06 4.12
CA TYR A 68 -10.89 13.78 3.96
C TYR A 68 -10.30 12.96 2.79
N SER A 69 -10.12 13.56 1.61
CA SER A 69 -9.70 12.83 0.42
C SER A 69 -8.21 12.49 0.39
N CYS A 70 -7.36 13.34 0.98
CA CYS A 70 -5.90 13.29 0.83
C CYS A 70 -5.16 13.29 2.17
N GLY A 71 -5.83 13.28 3.31
CA GLY A 71 -5.21 13.46 4.64
C GLY A 71 -4.20 12.38 4.99
N ASN A 72 -4.33 11.19 4.41
CA ASN A 72 -3.35 10.11 4.55
C ASN A 72 -2.30 10.07 3.43
N TRP A 73 -2.43 10.88 2.37
CA TRP A 73 -1.47 10.93 1.26
C TRP A 73 -0.01 11.15 1.72
N PRO A 74 0.32 12.10 2.62
CA PRO A 74 1.69 12.31 3.07
C PRO A 74 2.25 11.16 3.91
N LYS A 75 1.38 10.34 4.52
CA LYS A 75 1.78 9.14 5.28
C LYS A 75 2.16 8.01 4.33
N ASN A 76 1.41 7.85 3.24
CA ASN A 76 1.66 6.83 2.22
C ASN A 76 2.77 7.25 1.24
N HIS A 77 3.02 8.55 1.07
CA HIS A 77 3.99 9.12 0.15
C HIS A 77 4.94 10.08 0.89
N PRO A 78 5.91 9.55 1.66
CA PRO A 78 6.82 10.35 2.44
C PRO A 78 7.71 11.23 1.56
N ARG A 79 8.17 12.34 2.12
CA ARG A 79 9.06 13.28 1.44
C ARG A 79 10.42 12.62 1.21
N THR A 80 10.96 12.77 0.01
CA THR A 80 12.31 12.30 -0.36
C THR A 80 13.19 13.48 -0.77
N GLN A 81 14.49 13.23 -0.94
CA GLN A 81 15.42 14.24 -1.45
C GLN A 81 15.03 14.71 -2.86
N LYS A 82 14.59 13.78 -3.72
CA LYS A 82 14.15 14.11 -5.08
C LYS A 82 12.78 14.80 -5.09
N MET A 83 11.93 14.51 -4.10
CA MET A 83 10.54 14.95 -4.08
C MET A 83 10.07 15.34 -2.68
N ARG A 84 10.13 16.65 -2.40
CA ARG A 84 9.73 17.19 -1.09
C ARG A 84 8.22 17.29 -0.91
N LYS A 85 7.45 17.39 -1.99
CA LYS A 85 5.99 17.39 -1.97
C LYS A 85 5.49 16.41 -3.03
N PRO A 86 5.44 15.11 -2.69
CA PRO A 86 4.91 14.11 -3.61
C PRO A 86 3.46 14.43 -3.94
N SER A 87 3.15 14.51 -5.22
CA SER A 87 1.79 14.66 -5.74
C SER A 87 1.53 13.53 -6.72
N THR A 88 0.26 13.22 -6.99
CA THR A 88 -0.13 12.17 -7.93
C THR A 88 0.52 12.36 -9.29
N ILE A 89 0.53 13.60 -9.80
CA ILE A 89 1.15 13.92 -11.09
C ILE A 89 2.66 13.76 -11.03
N SER A 90 3.32 14.23 -9.97
CA SER A 90 4.78 14.06 -9.82
C SER A 90 5.18 12.59 -9.80
N LEU A 91 4.41 11.74 -9.12
CA LEU A 91 4.64 10.29 -9.10
C LEU A 91 4.39 9.64 -10.46
N LEU A 92 3.33 10.07 -11.16
CA LEU A 92 3.05 9.61 -12.52
C LEU A 92 4.20 9.98 -13.48
N SER A 93 4.64 11.24 -13.46
CA SER A 93 5.75 11.71 -14.29
C SER A 93 7.04 10.96 -13.99
N GLN A 94 7.32 10.69 -12.71
CA GLN A 94 8.46 9.87 -12.30
C GLN A 94 8.35 8.45 -12.87
N GLY A 95 7.20 7.80 -12.72
CA GLY A 95 7.00 6.44 -13.23
C GLY A 95 7.08 6.34 -14.75
N ILE A 96 6.61 7.36 -15.47
CA ILE A 96 6.80 7.48 -16.92
C ILE A 96 8.30 7.60 -17.23
N GLY A 97 9.01 8.49 -16.55
CA GLY A 97 10.46 8.68 -16.74
C GLY A 97 11.25 7.39 -16.51
N GLU A 98 10.99 6.67 -15.42
CA GLU A 98 11.64 5.39 -15.10
C GLU A 98 11.38 4.33 -16.17
N LYS A 99 10.14 4.23 -16.68
CA LYS A 99 9.80 3.31 -17.78
C LYS A 99 10.51 3.69 -19.09
N LEU A 100 10.63 4.97 -19.40
CA LEU A 100 11.29 5.43 -20.62
C LEU A 100 12.81 5.21 -20.56
N ILE A 101 13.43 5.47 -19.41
CA ILE A 101 14.84 5.20 -19.15
C ILE A 101 15.11 3.69 -19.22
N GLY A 102 14.27 2.88 -18.57
CA GLY A 102 14.40 1.43 -18.53
C GLY A 102 14.21 0.74 -19.89
N LYS A 103 13.43 1.32 -20.80
CA LYS A 103 13.22 0.78 -22.15
C LYS A 103 14.37 1.07 -23.14
N LYS A 104 15.50 1.66 -22.72
CA LYS A 104 16.60 2.08 -23.62
C LYS A 104 16.14 2.93 -24.81
N LEU A 105 14.95 3.55 -24.74
CA LEU A 105 14.40 4.39 -25.82
C LEU A 105 15.31 5.58 -26.14
N PHE A 106 16.12 6.01 -25.16
CA PHE A 106 17.13 7.06 -25.30
C PHE A 106 18.54 6.55 -25.62
N PHE A 107 18.78 5.24 -25.59
CA PHE A 107 20.04 4.62 -26.01
C PHE A 107 19.95 4.10 -27.44
N LYS A 108 19.33 4.87 -28.34
CA LYS A 108 19.62 4.72 -29.76
C LYS A 108 20.96 5.41 -29.98
N PRO A 109 22.04 4.71 -30.38
CA PRO A 109 23.30 5.37 -30.70
C PRO A 109 22.98 6.44 -31.75
N ARG A 110 23.34 7.69 -31.45
CA ARG A 110 23.27 8.76 -32.45
C ARG A 110 24.27 8.34 -33.51
N HIS A 111 23.79 7.76 -34.61
CA HIS A 111 24.61 7.45 -35.77
C HIS A 111 25.31 8.75 -36.17
N LYS A 112 26.64 8.75 -36.03
CA LYS A 112 27.51 9.70 -36.68
C LYS A 112 28.33 8.92 -37.68
#